data_AF-A0A924HZX7-F1
#
_entry.id   AF-A0A924HZX7-F1
#
_cell.length_a   1.000
_cell.length_b   1.000
_cell.length_c   1.000
_cell.angle_alpha   90.00
_cell.angle_beta   90.00
_cell.angle_gamma   90.00
#
_symmetry.space_group_name_H-M   'P 1'
#
loop_
_entity.id
_entity.type
_entity.pdbx_description
1 polymer ?
#
loop_
_entity_poly.entity_id
_entity_poly.type
_entity_poly.pdbx_seq_one_letter_code
_entity_poly.pdbx_strand_id
1 'polypeptide(L)'
;MSYQDINQGQLSNSPFLAALAALAVTSPNNVRSLFLDNGDGTFTVRFFKPDRTADYVTIDRFLPIDPESDLLIYARQYSTVGNGRAFDDPANELWAALLEKAFTQWLASGWVSGPVVDLKPIGLSNRYRDLAIVRYEDALNALSGRSVSAKPVTTLSQSALLNAVRTSSPVSFVSKVYSTTLGAEIVSSQTYTLVGYDTLSSTFTLFNPWGLFNQYSDLADPKSNRKPGEISLSVDQIIENFDAVYGRV
;
A
#
# COMPACT_ATOMS: atom_id res chain seq x y z
N MET A 1 -2.72 10.63 -9.72
CA MET A 1 -1.72 9.61 -9.31
C MET A 1 -0.74 10.21 -8.32
N SER A 2 -1.26 10.48 -7.14
CA SER A 2 -0.55 10.82 -5.91
C SER A 2 -0.71 9.66 -4.93
N TYR A 3 0.23 9.47 -4.00
CA TYR A 3 0.05 8.47 -2.93
C TYR A 3 -1.18 8.79 -2.05
N GLN A 4 -1.59 10.06 -2.02
CA GLN A 4 -2.77 10.55 -1.30
C GLN A 4 -4.08 10.02 -1.89
N ASP A 5 -4.06 9.49 -3.12
CA ASP A 5 -5.21 8.84 -3.75
C ASP A 5 -5.46 7.45 -3.14
N ILE A 6 -4.57 6.93 -2.30
CA ILE A 6 -4.69 5.60 -1.69
C ILE A 6 -5.42 5.73 -0.36
N ASN A 7 -6.54 5.00 -0.26
CA ASN A 7 -7.25 4.78 0.99
C ASN A 7 -7.68 3.30 1.03
N GLN A 8 -7.12 2.56 1.98
CA GLN A 8 -7.38 1.14 2.18
C GLN A 8 -8.84 0.91 2.57
N GLY A 9 -9.49 -0.02 1.88
CA GLY A 9 -10.84 -0.47 2.20
C GLY A 9 -10.87 -1.57 3.25
N GLN A 10 -11.85 -2.47 3.15
CA GLN A 10 -12.15 -3.49 4.16
C GLN A 10 -11.22 -4.73 4.12
N LEU A 11 -10.00 -4.58 3.63
CA LEU A 11 -9.06 -5.68 3.44
C LEU A 11 -7.71 -5.36 4.07
N SER A 12 -7.12 -6.32 4.77
CA SER A 12 -5.80 -6.20 5.40
C SER A 12 -4.65 -6.39 4.40
N ASN A 13 -4.55 -5.55 3.37
CA ASN A 13 -3.53 -5.65 2.32
C ASN A 13 -2.55 -4.45 2.30
N SER A 14 -2.27 -3.89 3.48
CA SER A 14 -1.37 -2.73 3.60
C SER A 14 0.01 -2.91 2.97
N PRO A 15 0.63 -4.12 2.91
CA PRO A 15 1.91 -4.27 2.19
C PRO A 15 1.79 -3.93 0.69
N PHE A 16 0.70 -4.32 0.04
CA PHE A 16 0.45 -4.02 -1.37
C PHE A 16 0.22 -2.51 -1.58
N LEU A 17 -0.66 -1.90 -0.77
CA LEU A 17 -0.97 -0.48 -0.89
C LEU A 17 0.20 0.43 -0.50
N ALA A 18 1.04 0.02 0.45
CA ALA A 18 2.27 0.73 0.78
C ALA A 18 3.29 0.63 -0.37
N ALA A 19 3.46 -0.53 -1.02
CA ALA A 19 4.31 -0.65 -2.19
C ALA A 19 3.82 0.27 -3.32
N LEU A 20 2.50 0.38 -3.48
CA LEU A 20 1.89 1.27 -4.45
C LEU A 20 2.12 2.75 -4.11
N ALA A 21 1.93 3.13 -2.85
CA ALA A 21 2.23 4.47 -2.36
C ALA A 21 3.71 4.83 -2.57
N ALA A 22 4.63 3.90 -2.27
CA ALA A 22 6.05 4.12 -2.45
C ALA A 22 6.40 4.40 -3.92
N LEU A 23 5.78 3.70 -4.87
CA LEU A 23 5.95 3.98 -6.30
C LEU A 23 5.26 5.27 -6.75
N ALA A 24 4.11 5.62 -6.18
CA ALA A 24 3.43 6.88 -6.49
C ALA A 24 4.25 8.11 -6.03
N VAL A 25 4.94 8.02 -4.88
CA VAL A 25 5.87 9.05 -4.39
C VAL A 25 7.10 9.15 -5.28
N THR A 26 7.70 8.01 -5.63
CA THR A 26 9.05 7.98 -6.19
C THR A 26 9.11 7.89 -7.70
N SER A 27 8.04 7.42 -8.34
CA SER A 27 7.99 7.13 -9.77
C SER A 27 6.53 7.12 -10.29
N PRO A 28 5.75 8.20 -10.14
CA PRO A 28 4.33 8.22 -10.53
C PRO A 28 4.10 7.94 -12.01
N ASN A 29 5.05 8.32 -12.89
CA ASN A 29 4.99 7.98 -14.31
C ASN A 29 5.15 6.48 -14.56
N ASN A 30 5.93 5.77 -13.73
CA ASN A 30 6.05 4.31 -13.84
C ASN A 30 4.73 3.65 -13.46
N VAL A 31 4.04 4.12 -12.41
CA VAL A 31 2.69 3.66 -12.05
C VAL A 31 1.71 3.88 -13.21
N ARG A 32 1.73 5.08 -13.81
CA ARG A 32 0.91 5.37 -15.01
C ARG A 32 1.20 4.41 -16.15
N SER A 33 2.48 4.11 -16.40
CA SER A 33 2.91 3.19 -17.47
C SER A 33 2.55 1.72 -17.24
N LEU A 34 2.05 1.36 -16.06
CA LEU A 34 1.50 0.02 -15.84
C LEU A 34 0.20 -0.20 -16.62
N PHE A 35 -0.55 0.87 -16.87
CA PHE A 35 -1.85 0.82 -17.54
C PHE A 35 -1.73 1.10 -19.04
N LEU A 36 -2.45 0.30 -19.81
CA LEU A 36 -2.85 0.56 -21.19
C LEU A 36 -4.38 0.65 -21.21
N ASP A 37 -4.93 1.79 -21.60
CA ASP A 37 -6.37 1.92 -21.91
C ASP A 37 -6.61 1.32 -23.30
N ASN A 38 -7.46 0.30 -23.37
CA ASN A 38 -7.76 -0.41 -24.61
C ASN A 38 -8.83 0.30 -25.46
N GLY A 39 -9.48 1.35 -24.94
CA GLY A 39 -10.50 2.12 -25.64
C GLY A 39 -11.86 1.43 -25.77
N ASP A 40 -12.03 0.27 -25.16
CA ASP A 40 -13.24 -0.58 -25.21
C ASP A 40 -13.90 -0.76 -23.83
N GLY A 41 -13.50 0.05 -22.85
CA GLY A 41 -13.95 -0.08 -21.47
C GLY A 41 -13.12 -1.06 -20.63
N THR A 42 -12.02 -1.59 -21.18
CA THR A 42 -11.04 -2.41 -20.44
C THR A 42 -9.68 -1.71 -20.32
N PHE A 43 -8.89 -2.17 -19.36
CA PHE A 43 -7.49 -1.79 -19.18
C PHE A 43 -6.61 -3.02 -19.18
N THR A 44 -5.50 -2.99 -19.92
CA THR A 44 -4.43 -3.97 -19.78
C THR A 44 -3.38 -3.44 -18.80
N VAL A 45 -3.06 -4.24 -17.80
CA VAL A 45 -2.13 -3.88 -16.73
C VAL A 45 -0.92 -4.80 -16.77
N ARG A 46 0.27 -4.19 -16.73
CA ARG A 46 1.54 -4.89 -16.74
C ARG A 46 2.04 -5.17 -15.33
N PHE A 47 2.43 -6.40 -15.07
CA PHE A 47 3.19 -6.83 -13.89
C PHE A 47 4.52 -7.45 -14.30
N PHE A 48 5.38 -7.69 -13.33
CA PHE A 48 6.61 -8.46 -13.50
C PHE A 48 6.50 -9.78 -12.73
N LYS A 49 6.89 -10.87 -13.37
CA LYS A 49 7.09 -12.16 -12.71
C LYS A 49 8.40 -12.17 -11.89
N PRO A 50 8.62 -13.17 -11.02
CA PRO A 50 9.86 -13.28 -10.24
C PRO A 50 11.15 -13.28 -11.08
N ASP A 51 11.09 -13.76 -12.32
CA ASP A 51 12.18 -13.74 -13.30
C ASP A 51 12.38 -12.38 -14.00
N ARG A 52 11.60 -11.36 -13.61
CA ARG A 52 11.57 -9.99 -14.16
C ARG A 52 11.05 -9.88 -15.58
N THR A 53 10.46 -10.94 -16.14
CA THR A 53 9.74 -10.82 -17.41
C THR A 53 8.38 -10.19 -17.17
N ALA A 54 7.94 -9.36 -18.13
CA ALA A 54 6.64 -8.71 -18.05
C ALA A 54 5.52 -9.73 -18.30
N ASP A 55 4.42 -9.56 -17.58
CA ASP A 55 3.17 -10.27 -17.78
C ASP A 55 2.02 -9.26 -17.76
N TYR A 56 0.88 -9.63 -18.35
CA TYR A 56 -0.20 -8.69 -18.62
C TYR A 56 -1.54 -9.31 -18.27
N VAL A 57 -2.38 -8.52 -17.61
CA VAL A 57 -3.76 -8.90 -17.30
C VAL A 57 -4.71 -7.82 -17.81
N THR A 58 -5.81 -8.23 -18.44
CA THR A 58 -6.86 -7.31 -18.87
C THR A 58 -8.01 -7.35 -17.88
N ILE A 59 -8.43 -6.18 -17.41
CA ILE A 59 -9.56 -5.98 -16.51
C ILE A 59 -10.60 -5.06 -17.14
N ASP A 60 -11.87 -5.30 -16.84
CA ASP A 60 -12.93 -4.33 -17.10
C ASP A 60 -12.99 -3.25 -16.00
N ARG A 61 -13.89 -2.27 -16.16
CA ARG A 61 -14.10 -1.14 -15.24
C ARG A 61 -14.99 -1.44 -14.01
N PHE A 62 -15.59 -2.62 -13.91
CA PHE A 62 -16.50 -2.94 -12.80
C PHE A 62 -15.72 -3.19 -11.51
N LEU A 63 -15.96 -2.37 -10.49
CA LEU A 63 -15.33 -2.48 -9.18
C LEU A 63 -16.39 -2.84 -8.13
N PRO A 64 -16.03 -3.62 -7.08
CA PRO A 64 -16.95 -3.95 -6.00
C PRO A 64 -17.34 -2.71 -5.19
N ILE A 65 -18.64 -2.46 -5.07
CA ILE A 65 -19.22 -1.39 -4.25
C ILE A 65 -20.00 -1.98 -3.07
N ASP A 66 -20.02 -1.24 -1.98
CA ASP A 66 -20.94 -1.46 -0.87
C ASP A 66 -22.28 -0.79 -1.20
N PRO A 67 -23.39 -1.56 -1.35
CA PRO A 67 -24.67 -1.01 -1.77
C PRO A 67 -25.33 -0.11 -0.70
N GLU A 68 -24.85 -0.12 0.54
CA GLU A 68 -25.38 0.75 1.60
C GLU A 68 -24.69 2.12 1.61
N SER A 69 -23.43 2.20 1.18
CA SER A 69 -22.62 3.42 1.24
C SER A 69 -22.25 4.01 -0.11
N ASP A 70 -22.51 3.31 -1.23
CA ASP A 70 -22.05 3.65 -2.59
C ASP A 70 -20.52 3.85 -2.69
N LEU A 71 -19.77 3.33 -1.71
CA LEU A 71 -18.31 3.38 -1.69
C LEU A 71 -17.73 2.09 -2.28
N LEU A 72 -16.55 2.21 -2.88
CA LEU A 72 -15.73 1.04 -3.18
C LEU A 72 -15.38 0.27 -1.89
N ILE A 73 -15.48 -1.06 -1.94
CA ILE A 73 -15.22 -1.95 -0.79
C ILE A 73 -13.72 -2.01 -0.46
N TYR A 74 -12.88 -2.00 -1.48
CA TYR A 74 -11.43 -2.15 -1.36
C TYR A 74 -10.70 -0.80 -1.50
N ALA A 75 -9.52 -0.77 -2.13
CA ALA A 75 -8.81 0.48 -2.36
C ALA A 75 -9.71 1.49 -3.06
N ARG A 76 -9.66 2.73 -2.56
CA ARG A 76 -10.51 3.83 -3.04
C ARG A 76 -9.79 5.15 -2.91
N GLN A 77 -10.28 6.18 -3.60
CA GLN A 77 -9.76 7.51 -3.38
C GLN A 77 -10.22 8.06 -2.04
N TYR A 78 -9.29 8.73 -1.36
CA TYR A 78 -9.57 9.56 -0.21
C TYR A 78 -10.59 10.69 -0.54
N SER A 79 -11.41 11.05 0.45
CA SER A 79 -12.34 12.20 0.42
C SER A 79 -12.22 13.02 1.71
N THR A 80 -12.24 14.35 1.60
CA THR A 80 -12.29 15.28 2.74
C THR A 80 -13.60 15.21 3.52
N VAL A 81 -14.62 14.53 2.98
CA VAL A 81 -15.92 14.34 3.60
C VAL A 81 -16.25 12.85 3.54
N GLY A 82 -16.05 12.13 4.64
CA GLY A 82 -16.37 10.70 4.74
C GLY A 82 -15.18 9.76 4.58
N ASN A 83 -15.46 8.48 4.31
CA ASN A 83 -14.47 7.40 4.27
C ASN A 83 -13.90 7.13 2.86
N GLY A 84 -14.26 7.94 1.87
CA GLY A 84 -13.84 7.81 0.49
C GLY A 84 -14.80 8.57 -0.43
N ARG A 85 -14.50 8.60 -1.73
CA ARG A 85 -15.44 9.12 -2.75
C ARG A 85 -16.38 8.02 -3.22
N ALA A 86 -17.62 8.42 -3.54
CA ALA A 86 -18.60 7.53 -4.17
C ALA A 86 -18.10 7.06 -5.54
N PHE A 87 -18.54 5.88 -5.97
CA PHE A 87 -18.06 5.26 -7.22
C PHE A 87 -18.38 6.09 -8.48
N ASP A 88 -19.42 6.92 -8.42
CA ASP A 88 -19.91 7.76 -9.51
C ASP A 88 -19.46 9.23 -9.42
N ASP A 89 -18.67 9.59 -8.40
CA ASP A 89 -18.08 10.92 -8.29
C ASP A 89 -17.09 11.14 -9.47
N PRO A 90 -17.30 12.13 -10.34
CA PRO A 90 -16.43 12.37 -11.49
C PRO A 90 -15.01 12.82 -11.10
N ALA A 91 -14.81 13.26 -9.84
CA ALA A 91 -13.49 13.57 -9.29
C ALA A 91 -12.78 12.33 -8.72
N ASN A 92 -13.42 11.15 -8.74
CA ASN A 92 -12.85 9.92 -8.19
C ASN A 92 -11.73 9.37 -9.07
N GLU A 93 -10.50 9.40 -8.56
CA GLU A 93 -9.35 8.76 -9.19
C GLU A 93 -9.32 7.26 -8.87
N LEU A 94 -9.74 6.44 -9.85
CA LEU A 94 -9.92 4.99 -9.68
C LEU A 94 -8.64 4.15 -9.86
N TRP A 95 -7.49 4.76 -10.12
CA TRP A 95 -6.29 4.02 -10.53
C TRP A 95 -5.81 3.02 -9.47
N ALA A 96 -5.89 3.36 -8.19
CA ALA A 96 -5.49 2.46 -7.10
C ALA A 96 -6.42 1.24 -7.02
N ALA A 97 -7.74 1.47 -7.13
CA ALA A 97 -8.75 0.42 -7.14
C ALA A 97 -8.62 -0.51 -8.35
N LEU A 98 -8.41 0.05 -9.54
CA LEU A 98 -8.18 -0.71 -10.76
C LEU A 98 -6.88 -1.53 -10.69
N LEU A 99 -5.82 -0.99 -10.09
CA LEU A 99 -4.56 -1.72 -9.95
C LEU A 99 -4.69 -2.88 -8.95
N GLU A 100 -5.41 -2.67 -7.85
CA GLU A 100 -5.70 -3.72 -6.87
C GLU A 100 -6.55 -4.85 -7.48
N LYS A 101 -7.54 -4.50 -8.30
CA LYS A 101 -8.31 -5.47 -9.11
C LYS A 101 -7.41 -6.26 -10.06
N ALA A 102 -6.57 -5.56 -10.83
CA ALA A 102 -5.65 -6.19 -11.77
C ALA A 102 -4.68 -7.13 -11.05
N PHE A 103 -4.12 -6.70 -9.92
CA PHE A 103 -3.23 -7.54 -9.13
C PHE A 103 -3.95 -8.78 -8.60
N THR A 104 -5.18 -8.64 -8.13
CA THR A 104 -6.03 -9.78 -7.71
C THR A 104 -6.21 -10.80 -8.82
N GLN A 105 -6.53 -10.35 -10.04
CA GLN A 105 -6.69 -11.24 -11.19
C GLN A 105 -5.37 -11.86 -11.62
N TRP A 106 -4.26 -11.12 -11.52
CA TRP A 106 -2.92 -11.63 -11.81
C TRP A 106 -2.49 -12.70 -10.78
N LEU A 107 -2.74 -12.49 -9.48
CA LEU A 107 -2.50 -13.52 -8.45
C LEU A 107 -3.26 -14.81 -8.74
N ALA A 108 -4.51 -14.69 -9.17
CA ALA A 108 -5.36 -15.85 -9.50
C ALA A 108 -4.82 -16.68 -10.69
N SER A 109 -3.91 -16.13 -11.50
CA SER A 109 -3.24 -16.87 -12.58
C SER A 109 -2.08 -17.77 -12.12
N GLY A 110 -1.67 -17.69 -10.83
CA GLY A 110 -0.79 -18.68 -10.19
C GLY A 110 0.70 -18.34 -10.08
N TRP A 111 1.12 -17.09 -10.33
CA TRP A 111 2.54 -16.71 -10.42
C TRP A 111 3.23 -16.29 -9.12
N VAL A 112 2.49 -15.98 -8.05
CA VAL A 112 3.11 -15.74 -6.74
C VAL A 112 3.35 -17.08 -6.07
N SER A 113 4.43 -17.73 -6.48
CA SER A 113 4.93 -18.97 -5.89
C SER A 113 5.76 -18.66 -4.65
N GLY A 114 5.14 -18.79 -3.48
CA GLY A 114 5.77 -18.96 -2.16
C GLY A 114 4.97 -19.99 -1.36
N PRO A 115 5.49 -20.55 -0.25
CA PRO A 115 4.85 -21.63 0.53
C PRO A 115 3.63 -21.16 1.34
N VAL A 116 2.90 -20.17 0.85
CA VAL A 116 1.80 -19.53 1.57
C VAL A 116 0.50 -20.04 0.97
N VAL A 117 -0.04 -21.00 1.72
CA VAL A 117 -1.41 -21.53 1.72
C VAL A 117 -1.81 -22.47 0.57
N ASP A 118 -1.99 -23.73 0.96
CA ASP A 118 -3.05 -24.58 0.45
C ASP A 118 -4.39 -23.85 0.69
N LEU A 119 -4.73 -22.90 -0.19
CA LEU A 119 -6.04 -22.27 -0.22
C LEU A 119 -7.04 -23.34 -0.67
N LYS A 120 -7.38 -24.26 0.25
CA LYS A 120 -8.64 -24.96 0.16
C LYS A 120 -9.68 -23.85 0.02
N PRO A 121 -10.48 -23.81 -1.06
CA PRO A 121 -11.45 -22.76 -1.27
C PRO A 121 -12.25 -22.62 0.02
N ILE A 122 -12.17 -21.45 0.67
CA ILE A 122 -12.97 -21.15 1.87
C ILE A 122 -14.46 -20.98 1.52
N GLY A 123 -14.90 -21.49 0.36
CA GLY A 123 -16.24 -21.35 -0.16
C GLY A 123 -16.64 -19.90 -0.46
N LEU A 124 -15.68 -18.97 -0.55
CA LEU A 124 -15.97 -17.58 -0.90
C LEU A 124 -15.60 -17.30 -2.36
N SER A 125 -16.54 -16.74 -3.10
CA SER A 125 -16.47 -16.47 -4.54
C SER A 125 -15.44 -15.42 -4.97
N ASN A 126 -14.67 -14.82 -4.04
CA ASN A 126 -13.92 -13.58 -4.27
C ASN A 126 -12.40 -13.72 -3.95
N ARG A 127 -11.56 -13.52 -4.98
CA ARG A 127 -10.09 -13.64 -4.93
C ARG A 127 -9.35 -12.46 -4.28
N TYR A 128 -10.02 -11.35 -3.96
CA TYR A 128 -9.36 -10.21 -3.29
C TYR A 128 -8.74 -10.61 -1.95
N ARG A 129 -9.25 -11.65 -1.28
CA ARG A 129 -8.67 -12.15 -0.02
C ARG A 129 -7.21 -12.61 -0.15
N ASP A 130 -6.78 -13.00 -1.35
CA ASP A 130 -5.39 -13.40 -1.62
C ASP A 130 -4.42 -12.23 -1.41
N LEU A 131 -4.87 -10.97 -1.54
CA LEU A 131 -4.05 -9.79 -1.28
C LEU A 131 -3.67 -9.63 0.20
N ALA A 132 -4.44 -10.19 1.14
CA ALA A 132 -4.18 -10.03 2.58
C ALA A 132 -2.91 -10.75 3.05
N ILE A 133 -2.39 -11.68 2.25
CA ILE A 133 -1.16 -12.44 2.53
C ILE A 133 0.02 -12.01 1.66
N VAL A 134 -0.17 -11.02 0.77
CA VAL A 134 0.89 -10.51 -0.10
C VAL A 134 1.93 -9.78 0.73
N ARG A 135 3.20 -10.14 0.54
CA ARG A 135 4.33 -9.45 1.17
C ARG A 135 4.72 -8.20 0.39
N TYR A 136 5.30 -7.22 1.09
CA TYR A 136 5.72 -5.96 0.48
C TYR A 136 6.73 -6.17 -0.66
N GLU A 137 7.72 -7.05 -0.47
CA GLU A 137 8.73 -7.34 -1.49
C GLU A 137 8.14 -7.92 -2.78
N ASP A 138 7.13 -8.78 -2.66
CA ASP A 138 6.45 -9.42 -3.79
C ASP A 138 5.61 -8.39 -4.54
N ALA A 139 4.87 -7.54 -3.82
CA ALA A 139 4.11 -6.44 -4.41
C ALA A 139 5.02 -5.44 -5.15
N LEU A 140 6.10 -4.97 -4.50
CA LEU A 140 7.03 -4.02 -5.11
C LEU A 140 7.72 -4.63 -6.33
N ASN A 141 8.11 -5.91 -6.28
CA ASN A 141 8.69 -6.61 -7.40
C ASN A 141 7.73 -6.72 -8.57
N ALA A 142 6.50 -7.16 -8.33
CA ALA A 142 5.49 -7.30 -9.38
C ALA A 142 5.13 -5.95 -10.02
N LEU A 143 5.08 -4.86 -9.24
CA LEU A 143 4.75 -3.52 -9.75
C LEU A 143 5.90 -2.82 -10.47
N SER A 144 7.16 -3.11 -10.12
CA SER A 144 8.31 -2.30 -10.58
C SER A 144 9.47 -3.09 -11.18
N GLY A 145 9.46 -4.41 -11.06
CA GLY A 145 10.58 -5.28 -11.43
C GLY A 145 11.77 -5.18 -10.47
N ARG A 146 11.67 -4.34 -9.42
CA ARG A 146 12.73 -4.13 -8.44
C ARG A 146 12.55 -5.09 -7.27
N SER A 147 13.61 -5.82 -6.95
CA SER A 147 13.65 -6.66 -5.75
C SER A 147 14.15 -5.84 -4.56
N VAL A 148 13.52 -6.04 -3.41
CA VAL A 148 13.93 -5.51 -2.12
C VAL A 148 13.91 -6.63 -1.09
N SER A 149 14.53 -6.41 0.06
CA SER A 149 14.47 -7.33 1.20
C SER A 149 14.25 -6.53 2.46
N ALA A 150 13.52 -7.12 3.41
CA ALA A 150 13.37 -6.56 4.74
C ALA A 150 14.75 -6.49 5.43
N LYS A 151 15.04 -5.36 6.07
CA LYS A 151 16.17 -5.19 6.98
C LYS A 151 15.63 -4.78 8.36
N PRO A 152 16.27 -5.19 9.47
CA PRO A 152 15.91 -4.68 10.78
C PRO A 152 16.06 -3.15 10.83
N VAL A 153 15.11 -2.44 11.44
CA VAL A 153 15.20 -0.97 11.56
C VAL A 153 16.40 -0.51 12.37
N THR A 154 16.96 -1.35 13.24
CA THR A 154 18.19 -1.06 14.00
C THR A 154 19.43 -0.84 13.12
N THR A 155 19.34 -1.15 11.83
CA THR A 155 20.39 -0.86 10.84
C THR A 155 20.27 0.53 10.22
N LEU A 156 19.19 1.26 10.51
CA LEU A 156 18.93 2.58 9.93
C LEU A 156 19.89 3.64 10.48
N SER A 157 20.20 4.60 9.62
CA SER A 157 20.76 5.89 10.03
C SER A 157 19.96 7.03 9.42
N GLN A 158 19.98 8.20 10.05
CA GLN A 158 19.37 9.39 9.48
C GLN A 158 19.93 9.69 8.09
N SER A 159 21.25 9.53 7.90
CA SER A 159 21.91 9.76 6.60
C SER A 159 21.40 8.86 5.49
N ALA A 160 21.11 7.59 5.80
CA ALA A 160 20.55 6.64 4.85
C ALA A 160 19.14 7.03 4.39
N LEU A 161 18.27 7.40 5.33
CA LEU A 161 16.90 7.84 5.01
C LEU A 161 16.90 9.17 4.23
N LEU A 162 17.76 10.12 4.60
CA LEU A 162 17.95 11.36 3.83
C LEU A 162 18.40 11.07 2.40
N ASN A 163 19.34 10.12 2.22
CA ASN A 163 19.78 9.73 0.89
C ASN A 163 18.65 9.05 0.09
N ALA A 164 17.80 8.25 0.73
CA ALA A 164 16.63 7.66 0.08
C ALA A 164 15.63 8.72 -0.38
N VAL A 165 15.34 9.73 0.45
CA VAL A 165 14.49 10.88 0.07
C VAL A 165 15.10 11.64 -1.11
N ARG A 166 16.38 12.00 -1.03
CA ARG A 166 17.10 12.77 -2.07
C ARG A 166 17.17 12.03 -3.41
N THR A 167 17.23 10.70 -3.38
CA THR A 167 17.33 9.87 -4.59
C THR A 167 15.97 9.36 -5.08
N SER A 168 14.87 9.75 -4.43
CA SER A 168 13.54 9.23 -4.69
C SER A 168 13.53 7.69 -4.72
N SER A 169 14.18 7.08 -3.72
CA SER A 169 14.18 5.62 -3.56
C SER A 169 12.93 5.19 -2.79
N PRO A 170 12.17 4.17 -3.24
CA PRO A 170 11.01 3.69 -2.52
C PRO A 170 11.44 3.06 -1.19
N VAL A 171 10.87 3.55 -0.10
CA VAL A 171 11.13 3.07 1.26
C VAL A 171 9.81 2.90 2.00
N SER A 172 9.64 1.76 2.65
CA SER A 172 8.48 1.46 3.51
C SER A 172 8.93 0.76 4.78
N PHE A 173 8.11 0.82 5.82
CA PHE A 173 8.39 0.26 7.13
C PHE A 173 7.21 -0.59 7.59
N VAL A 174 7.47 -1.64 8.35
CA VAL A 174 6.42 -2.40 9.04
C VAL A 174 6.49 -2.14 10.53
N SER A 175 5.39 -1.66 11.11
CA SER A 175 5.30 -1.36 12.54
C SER A 175 5.32 -2.64 13.37
N LYS A 176 5.66 -2.50 14.65
CA LYS A 176 5.68 -3.62 15.59
C LYS A 176 4.33 -4.32 15.69
N VAL A 177 4.38 -5.64 15.87
CA VAL A 177 3.21 -6.47 16.13
C VAL A 177 2.86 -6.42 17.62
N TYR A 178 1.63 -6.03 17.96
CA TYR A 178 1.06 -6.08 19.33
C TYR A 178 2.04 -5.65 20.45
N SER A 179 2.56 -4.42 20.38
CA SER A 179 3.45 -3.87 21.41
C SER A 179 2.76 -2.80 22.27
N THR A 180 2.90 -2.91 23.60
CA THR A 180 2.50 -1.87 24.55
C THR A 180 3.38 -0.60 24.45
N THR A 181 4.49 -0.67 23.71
CA THR A 181 5.42 0.44 23.51
C THR A 181 5.17 1.23 22.22
N LEU A 182 4.18 0.83 21.41
CA LEU A 182 3.85 1.57 20.19
C LEU A 182 3.35 2.97 20.52
N GLY A 183 3.84 3.96 19.77
CA GLY A 183 3.33 5.32 19.79
C GLY A 183 1.83 5.34 19.49
N ALA A 184 1.10 6.21 20.18
CA ALA A 184 -0.36 6.25 20.12
C ALA A 184 -0.92 6.56 18.71
N GLU A 185 -0.12 7.10 17.81
CA GLU A 185 -0.49 7.42 16.42
C GLU A 185 -0.19 6.27 15.44
N ILE A 186 0.49 5.23 15.90
CA ILE A 186 0.94 4.11 15.06
C ILE A 186 -0.05 2.96 15.19
N VAL A 187 -0.40 2.38 14.06
CA VAL A 187 -1.19 1.15 13.93
C VAL A 187 -0.24 -0.02 14.05
N SER A 188 -0.59 -1.04 14.83
CA SER A 188 0.21 -2.26 14.95
C SER A 188 0.16 -3.12 13.68
N SER A 189 1.25 -3.85 13.38
CA SER A 189 1.31 -4.76 12.22
C SER A 189 0.96 -4.10 10.86
N GLN A 190 1.28 -2.83 10.69
CA GLN A 190 0.87 -2.02 9.54
C GLN A 190 2.08 -1.57 8.73
N THR A 191 1.95 -1.60 7.40
CA THR A 191 3.02 -1.13 6.50
C THR A 191 2.82 0.35 6.19
N TYR A 192 3.83 1.17 6.45
CA TYR A 192 3.87 2.60 6.19
C TYR A 192 4.86 2.92 5.07
N THR A 193 4.66 4.03 4.37
CA THR A 193 5.55 4.49 3.27
C THR A 193 6.25 5.78 3.64
N LEU A 194 7.55 5.90 3.36
CA LEU A 194 8.26 7.16 3.48
C LEU A 194 7.83 8.13 2.38
N VAL A 195 7.25 9.27 2.75
CA VAL A 195 6.72 10.25 1.78
C VAL A 195 7.40 11.62 1.86
N GLY A 196 8.14 11.90 2.93
CA GLY A 196 8.79 13.20 3.08
C GLY A 196 9.80 13.27 4.22
N TYR A 197 10.47 14.42 4.29
CA TYR A 197 11.36 14.80 5.38
C TYR A 197 11.25 16.31 5.61
N ASP A 198 11.07 16.71 6.87
CA ASP A 198 11.09 18.10 7.30
C ASP A 198 12.43 18.45 7.94
N THR A 199 13.14 19.38 7.32
CA THR A 199 14.46 19.85 7.77
C THR A 199 14.41 20.65 9.07
N LEU A 200 13.28 21.30 9.38
CA LEU A 200 13.16 22.13 10.59
C LEU A 200 13.02 21.27 11.84
N SER A 201 12.13 20.29 11.79
CA SER A 201 11.91 19.34 12.90
C SER A 201 12.85 18.14 12.86
N SER A 202 13.60 17.94 11.79
CA SER A 202 14.42 16.75 11.55
C SER A 202 13.63 15.43 11.62
N THR A 203 12.39 15.45 11.13
CA THR A 203 11.51 14.28 11.13
C THR A 203 11.19 13.80 9.72
N PHE A 204 10.95 12.50 9.60
CA PHE A 204 10.47 11.84 8.39
C PHE A 204 8.96 11.67 8.45
N THR A 205 8.28 11.96 7.34
CA THR A 205 6.84 11.75 7.21
C THR A 205 6.59 10.36 6.66
N LEU A 206 5.86 9.54 7.42
CA LEU A 206 5.42 8.22 7.00
C LEU A 206 3.90 8.23 6.74
N PHE A 207 3.50 7.77 5.56
CA PHE A 207 2.11 7.62 5.16
C PHE A 207 1.56 6.24 5.54
N ASN A 208 0.40 6.23 6.17
CA ASN A 208 -0.43 5.07 6.46
C ASN A 208 -1.39 4.81 5.27
N PRO A 209 -1.33 3.65 4.59
CA PRO A 209 -2.24 3.30 3.50
C PRO A 209 -3.73 3.31 3.85
N TRP A 210 -4.11 3.40 5.13
CA TRP A 210 -5.50 3.69 5.54
C TRP A 210 -6.00 5.08 5.10
N GLY A 211 -5.15 5.91 4.49
CA GLY A 211 -5.51 7.18 3.87
C GLY A 211 -5.37 8.39 4.79
N LEU A 212 -5.35 9.60 4.20
CA LEU A 212 -5.03 10.86 4.90
C LEU A 212 -5.99 11.20 6.05
N PHE A 213 -7.28 10.88 5.91
CA PHE A 213 -8.27 11.01 6.98
C PHE A 213 -8.76 9.62 7.37
N ASN A 214 -7.92 8.92 8.11
CA ASN A 214 -8.30 7.63 8.62
C ASN A 214 -9.34 7.79 9.76
N GLN A 215 -10.51 7.18 9.57
CA GLN A 215 -11.55 7.09 10.60
C GLN A 215 -11.51 5.76 11.36
N TYR A 216 -10.63 4.83 10.96
CA TYR A 216 -10.49 3.53 11.60
C TYR A 216 -9.74 3.64 12.92
N SER A 217 -10.29 3.01 13.95
CA SER A 217 -9.57 2.69 15.16
C SER A 217 -8.78 1.39 14.94
N ASP A 218 -7.58 1.33 15.50
CA ASP A 218 -6.87 0.06 15.62
C ASP A 218 -7.60 -0.78 16.68
N LEU A 219 -8.27 -1.85 16.27
CA LEU A 219 -9.01 -2.73 17.19
C LEU A 219 -8.08 -3.45 18.18
N ALA A 220 -6.78 -3.51 17.90
CA ALA A 220 -5.77 -4.00 18.81
C ALA A 220 -5.28 -2.95 19.81
N ASP A 221 -5.59 -1.66 19.59
CA ASP A 221 -5.23 -0.58 20.50
C ASP A 221 -6.31 -0.41 21.58
N PRO A 222 -6.00 -0.65 22.87
CA PRO A 222 -6.94 -0.47 23.97
C PRO A 222 -7.46 0.97 24.12
N LYS A 223 -6.84 1.95 23.45
CA LYS A 223 -7.29 3.36 23.43
C LYS A 223 -8.28 3.67 22.30
N SER A 224 -8.43 2.80 21.30
CA SER A 224 -9.38 2.89 20.16
C SER A 224 -9.51 4.30 19.55
N ASN A 225 -8.39 5.04 19.45
CA ASN A 225 -8.37 6.36 18.85
C ASN A 225 -8.22 6.27 17.33
N ARG A 226 -8.81 7.23 16.61
CA ARG A 226 -8.54 7.41 15.18
C ARG A 226 -7.05 7.65 14.97
N LYS A 227 -6.43 6.88 14.07
CA LYS A 227 -5.00 6.98 13.76
C LYS A 227 -4.80 7.94 12.59
N PRO A 228 -3.79 8.80 12.56
CA PRO A 228 -3.57 9.71 11.44
C PRO A 228 -3.13 8.96 10.17
N GLY A 229 -3.38 9.59 9.02
CA GLY A 229 -2.93 9.09 7.71
C GLY A 229 -1.45 9.37 7.43
N GLU A 230 -0.87 10.34 8.11
CA GLU A 230 0.55 10.65 8.08
C GLU A 230 1.07 10.87 9.49
N ILE A 231 2.24 10.33 9.79
CA ILE A 231 2.94 10.52 11.06
C ILE A 231 4.33 11.09 10.79
N SER A 232 4.80 11.96 11.69
CA SER A 232 6.14 12.55 11.58
C SER A 232 7.01 12.04 12.72
N LEU A 233 8.11 11.35 12.38
CA LEU A 233 8.97 10.66 13.33
C LEU A 233 10.44 10.96 13.07
N SER A 234 11.23 11.13 14.13
CA SER A 234 12.69 11.04 14.05
C SER A 234 13.13 9.61 13.72
N VAL A 235 14.40 9.43 13.29
CA VAL A 235 14.93 8.08 13.03
C VAL A 235 14.89 7.19 14.28
N ASP A 236 15.13 7.76 15.47
CA ASP A 236 15.10 7.03 16.74
C ASP A 236 13.67 6.56 17.06
N GLN A 237 12.66 7.40 16.83
CA GLN A 237 11.26 7.00 16.98
C GLN A 237 10.86 5.93 15.96
N ILE A 238 11.40 5.95 14.73
CA ILE A 238 11.20 4.86 13.76
C ILE A 238 11.79 3.56 14.31
N ILE A 239 13.04 3.58 14.81
CA ILE A 239 13.71 2.41 15.38
C ILE A 239 12.94 1.86 16.60
N GLU A 240 12.35 2.73 17.40
CA GLU A 240 11.57 2.35 18.58
C GLU A 240 10.23 1.69 18.23
N ASN A 241 9.61 2.05 17.10
CA ASN A 241 8.21 1.68 16.80
C ASN A 241 8.05 0.65 15.67
N PHE A 242 9.07 0.43 14.86
CA PHE A 242 9.01 -0.44 13.68
C PHE A 242 9.92 -1.65 13.83
N ASP A 243 9.62 -2.73 13.12
CA ASP A 243 10.42 -3.97 13.14
C ASP A 243 11.40 -4.03 11.96
N ALA A 244 10.90 -3.68 10.76
CA ALA A 244 11.70 -3.74 9.55
C ALA A 244 11.46 -2.55 8.62
N VAL A 245 12.47 -2.29 7.81
CA VAL A 245 12.48 -1.36 6.69
C VAL A 245 12.69 -2.14 5.39
N TYR A 246 12.01 -1.72 4.34
CA TYR A 246 12.16 -2.19 2.97
C TYR A 246 12.66 -1.04 2.11
N GLY A 247 13.73 -1.25 1.36
CA GLY A 247 14.29 -0.24 0.47
C GLY A 247 15.81 -0.16 0.55
N ARG A 248 16.38 0.73 -0.25
CA ARG A 248 17.83 1.01 -0.25
C ARG A 248 18.14 2.11 0.77
N VAL A 249 18.26 1.67 2.02
CA VAL A 249 18.65 2.42 3.21
C VAL A 249 19.81 1.71 3.90
#